data_AF-A0A2H5ZRD3-F1
#
_entry.id   AF-A0A2H5ZRD3-F1
#
_cell.length_a   1.000
_cell.length_b   1.000
_cell.length_c   1.000
_cell.angle_alpha   90.00
_cell.angle_beta   90.00
_cell.angle_gamma   90.00
#
_symmetry.space_group_name_H-M   'P 1'
#
loop_
_entity.id
_entity.type
_entity.pdbx_description
1 polymer ?
#
loop_
_entity_poly.entity_id
_entity_poly.type
_entity_poly.pdbx_seq_one_letter_code
_entity_poly.pdbx_strand_id
1 'polypeptide(L)' 'MRPGRAMEQINVRAADCKKVDPTGGGGPVVVGDRVRYADRVWRVVGIYLVYDPATGQSEEYCVLSGVNDRTSSAAGQP' A
#
# COMPACT_ATOMS: atom_id res chain seq x y z
N MET A 1 21.82 11.38 -16.23
CA MET A 1 21.05 10.43 -15.39
C MET A 1 20.11 11.23 -14.51
N ARG A 2 18.78 11.07 -14.66
CA ARG A 2 17.84 11.71 -13.72
C ARG A 2 17.88 10.90 -12.43
N PRO A 3 18.09 11.51 -11.25
CA PRO A 3 17.99 10.77 -9.99
C PRO A 3 16.60 10.14 -9.96
N GLY A 4 16.56 8.80 -9.91
CA GLY A 4 15.31 8.06 -9.79
C GLY A 4 14.59 8.60 -8.57
N ARG A 5 13.37 9.13 -8.74
CA ARG A 5 12.53 9.53 -7.60
C ARG A 5 12.44 8.31 -6.70
N ALA A 6 12.96 8.43 -5.47
CA ALA A 6 12.84 7.38 -4.47
C ALA A 6 11.37 6.97 -4.38
N MET A 7 11.11 5.67 -4.53
CA MET A 7 9.77 5.12 -4.38
C MET A 7 9.35 5.32 -2.92
N GLU A 8 8.32 6.14 -2.69
CA GLU A 8 7.78 6.36 -1.35
C GLU A 8 7.15 5.07 -0.85
N GLN A 9 7.66 4.55 0.26
CA GLN A 9 7.12 3.38 0.95
C GLN A 9 6.92 3.68 2.42
N ILE A 10 5.78 3.26 2.96
CA ILE A 10 5.44 3.37 4.38
C ILE A 10 4.89 2.05 4.90
N ASN A 11 5.06 1.81 6.19
CA ASN A 11 4.46 0.68 6.88
C ASN A 11 3.31 1.19 7.75
N VAL A 12 2.16 0.55 7.66
CA VAL A 12 0.98 0.88 8.45
C VAL A 12 0.36 -0.41 8.99
N ARG A 13 -0.38 -0.32 10.09
CA ARG A 13 -1.11 -1.48 10.61
C ARG A 13 -2.16 -1.90 9.60
N ALA A 14 -2.33 -3.21 9.41
CA ALA A 14 -3.33 -3.73 8.48
C ALA A 14 -4.76 -3.31 8.88
N ALA A 15 -5.02 -3.14 10.18
CA ALA A 15 -6.29 -2.61 10.69
C ALA A 15 -6.62 -1.18 10.20
N ASP A 16 -5.60 -0.39 9.88
CA ASP A 16 -5.74 0.98 9.34
C ASP A 16 -5.76 1.01 7.81
N CYS A 17 -5.51 -0.13 7.15
CA CYS A 17 -5.57 -0.26 5.69
C CYS A 17 -7.00 -0.48 5.21
N LYS A 18 -7.63 0.56 4.67
CA LYS A 18 -8.99 0.47 4.12
C LYS A 18 -8.93 0.34 2.60
N LYS A 19 -9.48 -0.75 2.05
CA LYS A 19 -9.63 -0.92 0.59
C LYS A 19 -10.40 0.25 -0.01
N VAL A 20 -9.99 0.67 -1.22
CA VAL A 20 -10.67 1.73 -1.98
C VAL A 20 -11.80 1.15 -2.85
N ASP A 21 -11.80 -0.15 -3.12
CA ASP A 21 -12.74 -0.77 -4.05
C ASP A 21 -14.20 -0.75 -3.54
N PRO A 22 -15.17 -0.32 -4.37
CA PRO A 22 -16.59 -0.25 -4.03
C PRO A 22 -17.30 -1.62 -4.06
N THR A 23 -16.64 -2.70 -4.52
CA THR A 23 -17.26 -4.01 -4.80
C THR A 23 -17.55 -4.86 -3.56
N GLY A 24 -17.68 -4.25 -2.37
CA GLY A 24 -18.28 -4.88 -1.20
C GLY A 24 -17.49 -6.03 -0.56
N GLY A 25 -16.22 -6.22 -0.92
CA GLY A 25 -15.38 -7.26 -0.34
C GLY A 25 -14.82 -6.83 1.01
N GLY A 26 -15.56 -7.05 2.10
CA GLY A 26 -15.07 -6.90 3.49
C GLY A 26 -13.99 -7.92 3.90
N GLY A 27 -13.25 -8.45 2.93
CA GLY A 27 -12.17 -9.40 3.14
C GLY A 27 -10.85 -8.72 3.50
N PRO A 28 -9.86 -9.50 3.95
CA PRO A 28 -8.55 -8.97 4.34
C PRO A 28 -7.86 -8.24 3.18
N VAL A 29 -7.05 -7.24 3.52
CA VAL A 29 -6.18 -6.55 2.57
C VAL A 29 -5.13 -7.53 2.05
N VAL A 30 -4.93 -7.56 0.74
CA VAL A 30 -3.92 -8.42 0.09
C VAL A 30 -2.94 -7.59 -0.74
N VAL A 31 -1.78 -8.17 -1.02
CA VAL A 31 -0.79 -7.54 -1.91
C VAL A 31 -1.41 -7.28 -3.28
N GLY A 32 -1.21 -6.06 -3.78
CA GLY A 32 -1.81 -5.57 -5.02
C GLY A 32 -3.03 -4.68 -4.82
N ASP A 33 -3.70 -4.76 -3.66
CA ASP A 33 -4.88 -3.94 -3.36
C ASP A 33 -4.53 -2.45 -3.37
N ARG A 34 -5.54 -1.64 -3.74
CA ARG A 34 -5.52 -0.19 -3.52
C ARG A 34 -6.17 0.12 -2.19
N VAL A 35 -5.47 0.84 -1.34
CA VAL A 35 -5.94 1.25 -0.01
C VAL A 35 -5.86 2.76 0.18
N ARG A 36 -6.74 3.32 1.01
CA ARG A 36 -6.70 4.73 1.41
C ARG A 36 -6.09 4.86 2.79
N TYR A 37 -5.05 5.69 2.90
CA TYR A 37 -4.39 6.02 4.16
C TYR A 37 -3.94 7.49 4.14
N ALA A 38 -4.24 8.24 5.21
CA ALA A 38 -3.93 9.67 5.34
C ALA A 38 -4.30 10.49 4.08
N ASP A 39 -5.54 10.32 3.60
CA ASP A 39 -6.10 10.98 2.41
C ASP A 39 -5.46 10.68 1.05
N ARG A 40 -4.50 9.74 1.01
CA ARG A 40 -3.85 9.30 -0.23
C ARG A 40 -4.24 7.86 -0.55
N VAL A 41 -4.26 7.55 -1.84
CA VAL A 41 -4.39 6.16 -2.32
C VAL A 41 -2.98 5.57 -2.43
N TRP A 42 -2.84 4.34 -1.97
CA TRP A 42 -1.60 3.58 -1.98
C TRP A 42 -1.83 2.22 -2.62
N ARG A 43 -0.75 1.59 -3.07
CA ARG A 43 -0.76 0.19 -3.47
C ARG A 43 -0.09 -0.65 -2.39
N VAL A 44 -0.72 -1.74 -1.98
CA VAL A 44 -0.10 -2.70 -1.07
C VAL A 44 0.93 -3.50 -1.85
N VAL A 45 2.19 -3.48 -1.40
CA VAL A 45 3.31 -4.19 -2.03
C VAL A 45 3.90 -5.30 -1.15
N GLY A 46 3.46 -5.38 0.10
CA GLY A 46 3.87 -6.42 1.04
C GLY A 46 2.99 -6.44 2.26
N ILE A 47 2.96 -7.57 2.95
CA ILE A 47 2.29 -7.77 4.24
C ILE A 47 3.25 -8.55 5.13
N TYR A 48 3.42 -8.14 6.37
CA TYR A 48 4.26 -8.85 7.34
C TYR A 48 3.64 -8.83 8.73
N LEU A 49 4.01 -9.82 9.52
CA LEU A 49 3.60 -9.96 10.92
C LEU A 49 4.78 -9.61 11.83
N VAL A 50 4.51 -8.83 12.87
CA VAL A 50 5.45 -8.55 13.96
C VAL A 50 4.95 -9.30 15.19
N TYR A 51 5.80 -10.18 15.72
CA TYR A 51 5.52 -10.93 16.94
C TYR A 51 6.22 -10.28 18.13
N ASP A 52 5.46 -10.01 19.20
CA ASP A 52 5.99 -9.56 20.47
C ASP A 52 6.10 -10.76 21.44
N PRO A 53 7.31 -11.23 21.77
CA PRO A 53 7.50 -12.36 22.67
C PRO A 53 7.15 -12.05 24.14
N ALA A 54 7.12 -10.77 24.54
CA ALA A 54 6.80 -10.40 25.92
C ALA A 54 5.29 -10.50 26.19
N THR A 55 4.47 -10.17 25.19
CA THR A 55 2.99 -10.22 25.29
C THR A 55 2.37 -11.45 24.63
N GLY A 56 3.14 -12.16 23.80
CA GLY A 56 2.65 -13.28 22.99
C GLY A 56 1.69 -12.86 21.88
N GLN A 57 1.64 -11.56 21.55
CA GLN A 57 0.73 -11.01 20.54
C GLN A 57 1.43 -10.85 19.19
N SER A 58 0.64 -10.91 18.12
CA SER A 58 1.10 -10.63 16.76
C SER A 58 0.30 -9.49 16.14
N GLU A 59 1.00 -8.60 15.46
CA GLU A 59 0.40 -7.48 14.73
C GLU A 59 0.74 -7.55 13.25
N GLU A 60 -0.26 -7.35 12.41
CA GLU A 60 -0.11 -7.34 10.96
C GLU A 60 0.10 -5.92 10.43
N TYR A 61 1.03 -5.78 9.48
CA TYR A 61 1.38 -4.53 8.84
C TYR A 61 1.33 -4.67 7.32
N CYS A 62 0.83 -3.64 6.64
CA CYS A 62 0.91 -3.49 5.20
C CYS A 62 2.04 -2.56 4.82
N VAL A 63 2.82 -2.97 3.82
CA VAL A 63 3.80 -2.12 3.14
C VAL A 63 3.06 -1.43 2.00
N LEU A 64 2.96 -0.11 2.08
CA LEU A 64 2.28 0.72 1.12
C LEU A 64 3.30 1.41 0.24
N SER A 65 3.11 1.36 -1.07
CA SER A 65 3.90 2.11 -2.04
C SER A 65 3.04 3.20 -2.68
N GLY A 66 3.61 4.41 -2.75
CA GLY A 66 2.97 5.53 -3.42
C GLY A 66 2.71 5.19 -4.88
N VAL A 67 1.44 5.29 -5.30
CA VAL A 67 1.10 5.22 -6.72
C VAL A 67 1.57 6.53 -7.37
N ASN A 68 2.74 6.49 -8.00
CA ASN A 68 3.06 7.54 -8.98
C ASN A 68 2.11 7.32 -10.16
N ASP A 69 1.14 8.20 -10.36
CA ASP A 69 0.31 8.30 -11.57
C ASP A 69 1.15 8.69 -12.82
N ARG A 70 2.31 8.07 -13.04
CA ARG A 70 3.01 8.08 -14.33
C ARG A 70 2.45 7.00 -15.26
N THR A 71 1.14 6.93 -15.33
CA THR A 71 0.43 6.42 -16.51
C THR A 71 -0.41 7.53 -17.15
N SER A 72 0.04 8.78 -17.04
CA SER A 72 -0.21 9.80 -18.07
C SER A 72 1.08 10.03 -18.85
N SER A 73 0.99 9.91 -20.17
CA SER A 73 2.03 10.23 -21.18
C SER A 73 3.03 9.14 -21.57
N ALA A 74 2.54 7.92 -21.86
CA ALA A 74 3.17 7.04 -22.85
C ALA A 74 2.15 6.62 -23.92
N ALA A 75 1.39 7.59 -24.41
CA ALA A 75 0.60 7.48 -25.63
C ALA A 75 0.63 8.85 -26.31
N GLY A 76 1.31 8.93 -27.46
CA GLY A 76 1.39 10.12 -28.29
C GLY A 76 2.67 10.93 -28.11
N GLN A 77 3.72 10.54 -28.82
CA GLN A 77 4.57 11.54 -29.46
C GLN A 77 4.36 11.41 -30.98
N PRO A 78 4.10 12.52 -31.69
CA PRO A 78 4.09 12.55 -33.15
C PRO A 78 5.48 12.29 -33.73
#